data_AF-A0ABD1LI19-F1
#
_entry.id   AF-A0ABD1LI19-F1
#
_cell.length_a   1.000
_cell.length_b   1.000
_cell.length_c   1.000
_cell.angle_alpha   90.00
_cell.angle_beta   90.00
_cell.angle_gamma   90.00
#
_symmetry.space_group_name_H-M   'P 1'
#
loop_
_entity.id
_entity.type
_entity.pdbx_description
1 polymer ?
#
loop_
_entity_poly.entity_id
_entity_poly.type
_entity_poly.pdbx_seq_one_letter_code
_entity_poly.pdbx_strand_id
1 'polypeptide(L)'
;MLTHRGSQEHKRGSSSINSNTARTDRFAAILKDKSVDELQKLLSNKEAYQQFLSSLDEVKIQNNVKDELCKETLQLVDENLKKEPRIVELRNQYRIICTTQLAGAQEKLSELDKQKEEMLKLNSPLYLIHRIQEAVNKTEEESENLHQQFLDREIDIGAFLYKYKSLRTAYHRKSLIHLAAKISN
;
A
#
# COMPACT_ATOMS: atom_id res chain seq x y z
N MET A 1 -10.71 1.34 -8.44
CA MET A 1 -12.12 1.00 -8.73
C MET A 1 -12.57 1.75 -9.97
N LEU A 2 -13.35 1.07 -10.80
CA LEU A 2 -13.53 1.28 -12.23
C LEU A 2 -14.18 2.62 -12.63
N THR A 3 -13.62 3.21 -13.68
CA THR A 3 -14.26 4.18 -14.57
C THR A 3 -15.37 3.49 -15.37
N HIS A 4 -16.61 3.93 -15.20
CA HIS A 4 -17.70 3.60 -16.13
C HIS A 4 -18.39 4.90 -16.56
N ARG A 5 -17.82 5.53 -17.60
CA ARG A 5 -18.44 6.65 -18.31
C ARG A 5 -19.21 6.05 -19.48
N GLY A 6 -20.49 5.76 -19.25
CA GLY A 6 -21.41 5.36 -20.31
C GLY A 6 -21.63 6.51 -21.28
N SER A 7 -21.34 6.27 -22.55
CA SER A 7 -21.74 7.12 -23.66
C SER A 7 -23.27 7.10 -23.79
N GLN A 8 -23.91 8.24 -23.57
CA GLN A 8 -25.25 8.51 -24.09
C GLN A 8 -25.14 9.60 -25.15
N GLU A 9 -25.33 9.20 -26.40
CA GLU A 9 -25.46 10.10 -27.54
C GLU A 9 -26.72 10.97 -27.38
N HIS A 10 -26.50 12.27 -27.45
CA HIS A 10 -27.51 13.31 -27.31
C HIS A 10 -28.40 13.41 -28.56
N LYS A 11 -29.61 12.81 -28.53
CA LYS A 11 -30.76 13.36 -29.28
C LYS A 11 -31.35 14.56 -28.51
N ARG A 12 -30.66 15.71 -28.51
CA ARG A 12 -31.04 16.90 -27.71
C ARG A 12 -31.66 18.05 -28.50
N GLY A 13 -31.88 17.90 -29.81
CA GLY A 13 -32.36 18.99 -30.67
C GLY A 13 -33.88 19.20 -30.69
N SER A 14 -34.69 18.13 -30.72
CA SER A 14 -36.13 18.23 -31.05
C SER A 14 -37.07 18.36 -29.84
N SER A 15 -36.64 17.91 -28.66
CA SER A 15 -37.45 17.95 -27.43
C SER A 15 -37.47 19.34 -26.77
N SER A 16 -36.37 20.09 -26.89
CA SER A 16 -36.21 21.40 -26.24
C SER A 16 -37.09 22.49 -26.88
N ILE A 17 -37.19 22.50 -28.22
CA ILE A 17 -37.97 23.50 -28.97
C ILE A 17 -39.47 23.36 -28.69
N ASN A 18 -40.00 22.13 -28.71
CA ASN A 18 -41.42 21.85 -28.43
C ASN A 18 -41.82 22.21 -26.98
N SER A 19 -40.89 22.06 -26.03
CA SER A 19 -41.13 22.43 -24.63
C SER A 19 -41.15 23.95 -24.41
N ASN A 20 -40.36 24.70 -25.18
CA ASN A 20 -40.30 26.16 -25.07
C ASN A 20 -41.51 26.83 -25.73
N THR A 21 -41.94 26.35 -26.91
CA THR A 21 -43.15 26.85 -27.58
C THR A 21 -44.41 26.62 -26.71
N ALA A 22 -44.55 25.42 -26.13
CA ALA A 22 -45.67 25.13 -25.24
C ALA A 22 -45.67 26.00 -23.96
N ARG A 23 -44.50 26.41 -23.47
CA ARG A 23 -44.37 27.33 -22.34
C ARG A 23 -44.75 28.75 -22.74
N THR A 24 -44.25 29.25 -23.87
CA THR A 24 -44.60 30.59 -24.37
C THR A 24 -46.09 30.72 -24.67
N ASP A 25 -46.73 29.66 -25.17
CA ASP A 25 -48.17 29.64 -25.45
C ASP A 25 -49.01 29.73 -24.18
N ARG A 26 -48.57 29.08 -23.09
CA ARG A 26 -49.22 29.16 -21.77
C ARG A 26 -49.08 30.53 -21.14
N PHE A 27 -47.88 31.13 -21.17
CA PHE A 27 -47.68 32.50 -20.68
C PHE A 27 -48.49 33.51 -21.50
N ALA A 28 -48.55 33.33 -22.82
CA ALA A 28 -49.37 34.16 -23.69
C ALA A 28 -50.88 34.03 -23.38
N ALA A 29 -51.37 32.84 -23.04
CA ALA A 29 -52.76 32.64 -22.62
C ALA A 29 -53.07 33.37 -21.30
N ILE A 30 -52.20 33.24 -20.29
CA ILE A 30 -52.37 33.90 -18.98
C ILE A 30 -52.33 35.44 -19.10
N LEU A 31 -51.55 35.98 -20.03
CA LEU A 31 -51.48 37.41 -20.28
C LEU A 31 -52.68 37.95 -21.08
N LYS A 32 -53.28 37.13 -21.96
CA LYS A 32 -54.48 37.51 -22.74
C LYS A 32 -55.72 37.70 -21.90
N ASP A 33 -55.81 37.01 -20.75
CA ASP A 33 -56.95 37.11 -19.83
C ASP A 33 -56.87 38.33 -18.88
N LYS A 34 -55.84 39.19 -19.02
CA LYS A 34 -55.64 40.40 -18.21
C LYS A 34 -56.18 41.66 -18.88
N SER A 35 -56.62 42.63 -18.08
CA SER A 35 -57.05 43.92 -18.59
C SER A 35 -55.87 44.80 -19.03
N VAL A 36 -56.14 45.83 -19.85
CA VAL A 36 -55.10 46.78 -20.32
C VAL A 36 -54.44 47.51 -19.14
N ASP A 37 -55.22 47.90 -18.12
CA ASP A 37 -54.71 48.55 -16.91
C ASP A 37 -53.78 47.62 -16.11
N GLU A 38 -54.12 46.33 -16.02
CA GLU A 38 -53.28 45.31 -15.36
C GLU A 38 -51.98 45.08 -16.12
N LEU A 39 -52.03 45.01 -17.45
CA LEU A 39 -50.85 44.86 -18.30
C LEU A 39 -49.95 46.11 -18.24
N GLN A 40 -50.53 47.31 -18.22
CA GLN A 40 -49.78 48.56 -18.08
C GLN A 40 -49.14 48.69 -16.70
N LYS A 41 -49.84 48.24 -15.65
CA LYS A 41 -49.30 48.13 -14.29
C LYS A 41 -48.16 47.11 -14.21
N LEU A 42 -48.31 45.98 -14.89
CA LEU A 42 -47.29 44.93 -14.98
C LEU A 42 -46.02 45.42 -15.70
N LEU A 43 -46.17 46.25 -16.74
CA LEU A 43 -45.07 46.84 -17.49
C LEU A 43 -44.36 47.96 -16.73
N SER A 44 -45.10 48.73 -15.93
CA SER A 44 -44.63 49.98 -15.31
C SER A 44 -44.18 49.81 -13.85
N ASN A 45 -44.62 48.74 -13.16
CA ASN A 45 -44.27 48.47 -11.77
C ASN A 45 -43.53 47.13 -11.64
N LYS A 46 -42.25 47.20 -11.33
CA LYS A 46 -41.36 46.03 -11.16
C LYS A 46 -41.85 45.05 -10.11
N GLU A 47 -42.44 45.53 -9.01
CA GLU A 47 -42.84 44.65 -7.91
C GLU A 47 -44.14 43.93 -8.26
N ALA A 48 -45.03 44.61 -9.01
CA ALA A 48 -46.21 43.96 -9.59
C ALA A 48 -45.81 42.86 -10.58
N TYR A 49 -44.75 43.07 -11.36
CA TYR A 49 -44.18 42.05 -12.24
C TYR A 49 -43.58 40.86 -11.49
N GLN A 50 -42.79 41.11 -10.44
CA GLN A 50 -42.21 40.05 -9.61
C GLN A 50 -43.28 39.26 -8.85
N GLN A 51 -44.33 39.93 -8.36
CA GLN A 51 -45.48 39.27 -7.72
C GLN A 51 -46.25 38.40 -8.71
N PHE A 52 -46.46 38.88 -9.95
CA PHE A 52 -47.06 38.07 -11.00
C PHE A 52 -46.20 36.85 -11.35
N LEU A 53 -44.89 37.02 -11.55
CA LEU A 53 -44.00 35.88 -11.80
C LEU A 53 -44.03 34.88 -10.64
N SER A 54 -44.05 35.35 -9.40
CA SER A 54 -44.10 34.49 -8.20
C SER A 54 -45.46 33.79 -8.02
N SER A 55 -46.52 34.29 -8.66
CA SER A 55 -47.83 33.65 -8.64
C SER A 55 -47.98 32.54 -9.66
N LEU A 56 -47.10 32.46 -10.67
CA LEU A 56 -47.08 31.41 -11.68
C LEU A 56 -46.64 30.08 -11.08
N ASP A 57 -47.38 29.02 -11.36
CA ASP A 57 -47.14 27.70 -10.76
C ASP A 57 -45.81 27.11 -11.21
N GLU A 58 -45.35 27.37 -12.43
CA GLU A 58 -44.02 26.98 -12.89
C GLU A 58 -42.90 27.58 -12.02
N VAL A 59 -43.04 28.86 -11.63
CA VAL A 59 -42.05 29.58 -10.80
C VAL A 59 -42.12 29.09 -9.35
N LYS A 60 -43.32 28.82 -8.82
CA LYS A 60 -43.48 28.20 -7.48
C LYS A 60 -42.86 26.82 -7.42
N ILE A 61 -43.12 25.96 -8.41
CA ILE A 61 -42.55 24.62 -8.51
C ILE A 61 -41.02 24.72 -8.58
N GLN A 62 -40.49 25.60 -9.43
CA GLN A 62 -39.04 25.80 -9.55
C GLN A 62 -38.41 26.28 -8.24
N ASN A 63 -39.03 27.24 -7.54
CA ASN A 63 -38.55 27.72 -6.25
C ASN A 63 -38.58 26.61 -5.20
N ASN A 64 -39.66 25.83 -5.14
CA ASN A 64 -39.77 24.72 -4.21
C ASN A 64 -38.70 23.65 -4.45
N VAL A 65 -38.45 23.28 -5.72
CA VAL A 65 -37.36 22.35 -6.07
C VAL A 65 -36.00 22.90 -5.65
N LYS A 66 -35.75 24.19 -5.89
CA LYS A 66 -34.50 24.85 -5.48
C LYS A 66 -34.34 24.86 -3.96
N ASP A 67 -35.41 25.10 -3.22
CA ASP A 67 -35.38 25.16 -1.76
C ASP A 67 -35.18 23.77 -1.14
N GLU A 68 -35.85 22.73 -1.65
CA GLU A 68 -35.61 21.35 -1.23
C GLU A 68 -34.18 20.88 -1.57
N LEU A 69 -33.66 21.19 -2.77
CA LEU A 69 -32.27 20.90 -3.12
C LEU A 69 -31.27 21.59 -2.18
N CYS A 70 -31.54 22.85 -1.81
CA CYS A 70 -30.70 23.59 -0.87
C CYS A 70 -30.71 22.91 0.50
N LYS A 71 -31.89 22.51 0.98
CA LYS A 71 -32.06 21.81 2.26
C LYS A 71 -31.36 20.44 2.27
N GLU A 72 -31.53 19.63 1.24
CA GLU A 72 -30.84 18.35 1.09
C GLU A 72 -29.32 18.54 1.04
N THR A 73 -28.84 19.55 0.31
CA THR A 73 -27.41 19.87 0.22
C THR A 73 -26.85 20.25 1.59
N LEU A 74 -27.56 21.09 2.35
CA LEU A 74 -27.14 21.48 3.70
C LEU A 74 -27.14 20.29 4.67
N GLN A 75 -28.13 19.40 4.59
CA GLN A 75 -28.16 18.18 5.39
C GLN A 75 -26.96 17.27 5.08
N LEU A 76 -26.65 17.06 3.79
CA LEU A 76 -25.48 16.28 3.39
C LEU A 76 -24.17 16.90 3.85
N VAL A 77 -24.03 18.23 3.77
CA VAL A 77 -22.85 18.94 4.27
C VAL A 77 -22.70 18.71 5.77
N ASP A 78 -23.76 18.89 6.56
CA ASP A 78 -23.73 18.68 8.00
C ASP A 78 -23.39 17.23 8.38
N GLU A 79 -24.00 16.25 7.71
CA GLU A 79 -23.67 14.84 7.90
C GLU A 79 -22.22 14.49 7.53
N ASN A 80 -21.70 15.08 6.46
CA ASN A 80 -20.32 14.85 6.03
C ASN A 80 -19.34 15.48 7.02
N LEU A 81 -19.58 16.71 7.45
CA LEU A 81 -18.78 17.39 8.46
C LEU A 81 -18.75 16.61 9.78
N LYS A 82 -19.87 16.00 10.19
CA LYS A 82 -19.91 15.12 11.38
C LYS A 82 -19.05 13.86 11.22
N LYS A 83 -18.85 13.36 9.99
CA LYS A 83 -18.04 12.17 9.71
C LYS A 83 -16.55 12.49 9.55
N GLU A 84 -16.18 13.73 9.21
CA GLU A 84 -14.79 14.12 8.99
C GLU A 84 -13.85 13.81 10.17
N PRO A 85 -14.18 14.11 11.44
CA PRO A 85 -13.31 13.81 12.57
C PRO A 85 -12.97 12.32 12.67
N ARG A 86 -13.97 11.45 12.44
CA ARG A 86 -13.78 10.00 12.49
C ARG A 86 -12.91 9.51 11.34
N ILE A 87 -13.06 10.08 10.14
CA ILE A 87 -12.21 9.74 8.99
C ILE A 87 -10.75 10.11 9.27
N VAL A 88 -10.50 11.30 9.83
CA VAL A 88 -9.16 11.77 10.19
C VAL A 88 -8.55 10.88 11.28
N GLU A 89 -9.31 10.53 12.31
CA GLU A 89 -8.86 9.62 13.37
C GLU A 89 -8.43 8.26 12.82
N LEU A 90 -9.28 7.62 12.00
CA LEU A 90 -9.00 6.32 11.41
C LEU A 90 -7.76 6.37 10.50
N ARG A 91 -7.60 7.43 9.71
CA ARG A 91 -6.39 7.63 8.89
C ARG A 91 -5.14 7.77 9.75
N ASN A 92 -5.22 8.48 10.87
CA ASN A 92 -4.09 8.61 11.78
C ASN A 92 -3.74 7.28 12.46
N GLN A 93 -4.74 6.52 12.91
CA GLN A 93 -4.54 5.18 13.49
C GLN A 93 -3.89 4.24 12.47
N TYR A 94 -4.41 4.18 11.24
CA TYR A 94 -3.82 3.39 10.16
C TYR A 94 -2.36 3.78 9.92
N ARG A 95 -2.08 5.09 9.82
CA ARG A 95 -0.72 5.59 9.65
C ARG A 95 0.21 5.12 10.77
N ILE A 96 -0.22 5.23 12.03
CA ILE A 96 0.57 4.77 13.18
C ILE A 96 0.88 3.29 13.03
N ILE A 97 -0.13 2.44 12.81
CA ILE A 97 0.03 0.99 12.64
C ILE A 97 1.03 0.67 11.53
N CYS A 98 0.93 1.33 10.37
CA CYS A 98 1.87 1.13 9.28
C CYS A 98 3.31 1.55 9.66
N THR A 99 3.47 2.71 10.29
CA THR A 99 4.80 3.27 10.57
C THR A 99 5.51 2.64 11.76
N THR A 100 4.78 2.11 12.75
CA THR A 100 5.38 1.59 13.98
C THR A 100 5.34 0.08 14.01
N GLN A 101 4.16 -0.52 13.81
CA GLN A 101 3.97 -1.95 13.97
C GLN A 101 4.41 -2.71 12.72
N LEU A 102 3.93 -2.30 11.54
CA LEU A 102 4.25 -3.00 10.29
C LEU A 102 5.72 -2.82 9.93
N ALA A 103 6.25 -1.60 9.96
CA ALA A 103 7.66 -1.35 9.69
C ALA A 103 8.59 -2.12 10.66
N GLY A 104 8.28 -2.11 11.97
CA GLY A 104 9.07 -2.85 12.96
C GLY A 104 9.00 -4.38 12.77
N ALA A 105 7.84 -4.91 12.40
CA ALA A 105 7.70 -6.33 12.07
C ALA A 105 8.49 -6.72 10.81
N GLN A 106 8.47 -5.87 9.78
CA GLN A 106 9.22 -6.07 8.54
C GLN A 106 10.74 -6.02 8.78
N GLU A 107 11.21 -5.09 9.60
CA GLU A 107 12.63 -5.02 9.99
C GLU A 107 13.07 -6.29 10.72
N LYS A 108 12.28 -6.74 11.71
CA LYS A 108 12.56 -7.97 12.45
C LYS A 108 12.55 -9.21 11.54
N LEU A 109 11.63 -9.28 10.58
CA LEU A 109 11.59 -10.37 9.60
C LEU A 109 12.86 -10.36 8.74
N SER A 110 13.24 -9.20 8.20
CA SER A 110 14.44 -9.03 7.39
C SER A 110 15.71 -9.45 8.15
N GLU A 111 15.81 -9.10 9.43
CA GLU A 111 16.92 -9.51 10.28
C GLU A 111 16.97 -11.04 10.49
N LEU A 112 15.82 -11.67 10.76
CA LEU A 112 15.75 -13.13 10.90
C LEU A 112 16.08 -13.86 9.60
N ASP A 113 15.66 -13.32 8.45
CA ASP A 113 15.99 -13.91 7.15
C ASP A 113 17.49 -13.83 6.85
N LYS A 114 18.16 -12.73 7.22
CA LYS A 114 19.63 -12.63 7.11
C LYS A 114 20.33 -13.65 7.99
N GLN A 115 19.92 -13.78 9.26
CA GLN A 115 20.48 -14.77 10.19
C GLN A 115 20.28 -16.19 9.67
N LYS A 116 19.09 -16.49 9.13
CA LYS A 116 18.80 -17.78 8.49
C LYS A 116 19.72 -18.02 7.29
N GLU A 117 19.91 -17.03 6.42
CA GLU A 117 20.77 -17.16 5.24
C GLU A 117 22.24 -17.40 5.64
N GLU A 118 22.75 -16.68 6.65
CA GLU A 118 24.08 -16.90 7.20
C GLU A 118 24.22 -18.30 7.79
N MET A 119 23.25 -18.73 8.59
CA MET A 119 23.24 -20.09 9.16
C MET A 119 23.18 -21.16 8.08
N LEU A 120 22.43 -20.94 6.99
CA LEU A 120 22.40 -21.88 5.86
C LEU A 120 23.73 -21.91 5.11
N LYS A 121 24.41 -20.77 4.96
CA LYS A 121 25.76 -20.71 4.38
C LYS A 121 26.76 -21.50 5.24
N LEU A 122 26.74 -21.30 6.56
CA LEU A 122 27.62 -21.99 7.51
C LEU A 122 27.29 -23.47 7.69
N ASN A 123 26.06 -23.89 7.38
CA ASN A 123 25.65 -25.29 7.42
C ASN A 123 25.55 -25.92 6.02
N SER A 124 26.00 -25.22 4.98
CA SER A 124 26.03 -25.78 3.63
C SER A 124 26.97 -26.99 3.61
N PRO A 125 26.57 -28.11 2.99
CA PRO A 125 27.42 -29.30 2.88
C PRO A 125 28.82 -28.98 2.36
N LEU A 126 28.94 -28.09 1.38
CA LEU A 126 30.22 -27.69 0.81
C LEU A 126 31.08 -26.92 1.82
N TYR A 127 30.49 -25.99 2.58
CA TYR A 127 31.21 -25.23 3.61
C TYR A 127 31.68 -26.14 4.75
N LEU A 128 30.84 -27.09 5.17
CA LEU A 128 31.19 -28.07 6.19
C LEU A 128 32.33 -28.99 5.74
N ILE A 129 32.28 -29.50 4.49
CA ILE A 129 33.36 -30.29 3.91
C ILE A 129 34.66 -29.47 3.87
N HIS A 130 34.60 -28.22 3.44
CA HIS A 130 35.75 -27.31 3.41
C HIS A 130 36.36 -27.13 4.80
N ARG A 131 35.55 -26.89 5.84
CA ARG A 131 36.02 -26.79 7.22
C ARG A 131 36.70 -28.07 7.72
N ILE A 132 36.21 -29.24 7.32
CA ILE A 132 36.87 -30.51 7.65
C ILE A 132 38.25 -30.57 6.96
N GLN A 133 38.35 -30.17 5.69
CA GLN A 133 39.62 -30.11 4.96
C GLN A 133 40.63 -29.15 5.63
N GLU A 134 40.19 -27.96 6.05
CA GLU A 134 41.04 -27.02 6.81
C GLU A 134 41.55 -27.66 8.10
N ALA A 135 40.70 -28.37 8.84
CA ALA A 135 41.09 -29.07 10.06
C ALA A 135 42.08 -30.21 9.81
N VAL A 136 41.99 -30.89 8.65
CA VAL A 136 42.99 -31.87 8.20
C VAL A 136 44.33 -31.17 7.95
N ASN A 137 44.34 -30.10 7.14
CA ASN A 137 45.55 -29.34 6.80
C ASN A 137 46.24 -28.79 8.04
N LYS A 138 45.48 -28.22 8.99
CA LYS A 138 46.03 -27.71 10.25
C LYS A 138 46.70 -28.79 11.09
N THR A 139 46.12 -30.00 11.13
CA THR A 139 46.73 -31.12 11.87
C THR A 139 48.04 -31.57 11.22
N GLU A 140 48.11 -31.48 9.88
CA GLU A 140 49.35 -31.76 9.15
C GLU A 140 50.42 -30.71 9.43
N GLU A 141 50.06 -29.43 9.36
CA GLU A 141 50.95 -28.32 9.71
C GLU A 141 51.47 -28.43 11.14
N GLU A 142 50.62 -28.77 12.11
CA GLU A 142 51.03 -29.05 13.50
C GLU A 142 52.01 -30.24 13.59
N SER A 143 51.84 -31.25 12.74
CA SER A 143 52.74 -32.41 12.69
C SER A 143 54.11 -32.05 12.09
N GLU A 144 54.13 -31.22 11.05
CA GLU A 144 55.35 -30.70 10.43
C GLU A 144 56.10 -29.75 11.38
N ASN A 145 55.39 -28.85 12.06
CA ASN A 145 55.97 -27.99 13.08
C ASN A 145 56.57 -28.81 14.24
N LEU A 146 55.89 -29.88 14.67
CA LEU A 146 56.43 -30.79 15.68
C LEU A 146 57.68 -31.54 15.18
N HIS A 147 57.71 -31.90 13.89
CA HIS A 147 58.88 -32.50 13.26
C HIS A 147 60.07 -31.53 13.26
N GLN A 148 59.83 -30.27 12.93
CA GLN A 148 60.85 -29.22 12.94
C GLN A 148 61.42 -29.00 14.36
N GLN A 149 60.56 -28.91 15.39
CA GLN A 149 61.01 -28.80 16.79
C GLN A 149 61.91 -29.96 17.23
N PHE A 150 61.66 -31.16 16.73
CA PHE A 150 62.52 -32.31 17.00
C PHE A 150 63.90 -32.18 16.33
N LEU A 151 63.95 -31.72 15.07
CA LEU A 151 65.20 -31.45 14.36
C LEU A 151 66.03 -30.36 15.04
N ASP A 152 65.37 -29.33 15.55
CA ASP A 152 65.96 -28.22 16.29
C ASP A 152 66.34 -28.59 17.73
N ARG A 153 66.11 -29.85 18.13
CA ARG A 153 66.39 -30.43 19.46
C ARG A 153 65.68 -29.71 20.60
N GLU A 154 64.55 -29.05 20.32
CA GLU A 154 63.71 -28.38 21.30
C GLU A 154 62.88 -29.37 22.13
N ILE A 155 62.69 -30.58 21.62
CA ILE A 155 61.95 -31.66 22.28
C ILE A 155 62.75 -32.97 22.28
N ASP A 156 62.57 -33.78 23.32
CA ASP A 156 63.17 -35.10 23.39
C ASP A 156 62.39 -36.14 22.55
N ILE A 157 63.03 -37.26 22.25
CA ILE A 157 62.47 -38.31 21.40
C ILE A 157 61.21 -38.96 22.01
N GLY A 158 61.13 -39.09 23.33
CA GLY A 158 59.97 -39.66 24.01
C GLY A 158 58.76 -38.74 23.85
N ALA A 159 58.93 -37.44 24.12
CA ALA A 159 57.88 -36.44 23.94
C ALA A 159 57.46 -36.30 22.47
N PHE A 160 58.41 -36.32 21.53
CA PHE A 160 58.13 -36.30 20.09
C PHE A 160 57.25 -37.47 19.68
N LEU A 161 57.67 -38.70 19.96
CA LEU A 161 56.94 -39.91 19.53
C LEU A 161 55.52 -39.94 20.08
N TYR A 162 55.34 -39.54 21.35
CA TYR A 162 54.03 -39.45 21.97
C TYR A 162 53.11 -38.44 21.25
N LYS A 163 53.58 -37.20 21.08
CA LYS A 163 52.80 -36.13 20.43
C LYS A 163 52.54 -36.42 18.95
N TYR A 164 53.56 -36.88 18.23
CA TYR A 164 53.48 -37.17 16.80
C TYR A 164 52.48 -38.30 16.51
N LYS A 165 52.52 -39.39 17.29
CA LYS A 165 51.54 -40.48 17.18
C LYS A 165 50.11 -39.98 17.38
N SER A 166 49.90 -39.10 18.37
CA SER A 166 48.59 -38.49 18.64
C SER A 166 48.11 -37.66 17.45
N LEU A 167 48.96 -36.76 16.93
CA LEU A 167 48.64 -35.89 15.79
C LEU A 167 48.35 -36.70 14.53
N ARG A 168 49.17 -37.70 14.18
CA ARG A 168 48.93 -38.55 13.00
C ARG A 168 47.64 -39.36 13.13
N THR A 169 47.33 -39.87 14.32
CA THR A 169 46.05 -40.56 14.57
C THR A 169 44.87 -39.61 14.32
N ALA A 170 44.95 -38.38 14.81
CA ALA A 170 43.92 -37.36 14.60
C ALA A 170 43.80 -36.96 13.12
N TYR A 171 44.93 -36.79 12.42
CA TYR A 171 44.98 -36.50 10.99
C TYR A 171 44.26 -37.59 10.19
N HIS A 172 44.66 -38.85 10.34
CA HIS A 172 44.08 -39.96 9.57
C HIS A 172 42.59 -40.13 9.85
N ARG A 173 42.15 -39.95 11.11
CA ARG A 173 40.72 -39.96 11.46
C ARG A 173 39.95 -38.87 10.72
N LYS A 174 40.44 -37.62 10.72
CA LYS A 174 39.80 -36.49 10.03
C LYS A 174 39.80 -36.68 8.51
N SER A 175 40.89 -37.19 7.93
CA SER A 175 41.00 -37.46 6.49
C SER A 175 40.02 -38.52 6.00
N LEU A 176 39.78 -39.57 6.79
CA LEU A 176 38.76 -40.57 6.49
C LEU A 176 37.35 -39.98 6.53
N ILE A 177 37.05 -39.12 7.53
CA ILE A 177 35.76 -38.42 7.62
C ILE A 177 35.57 -37.49 6.41
N HIS A 178 36.61 -36.73 6.03
CA HIS A 178 36.57 -35.85 4.86
C HIS A 178 36.30 -36.63 3.56
N LEU A 179 37.00 -37.76 3.37
CA LEU A 179 36.79 -38.62 2.21
C LEU A 179 35.36 -39.16 2.15
N ALA A 180 34.84 -39.67 3.27
CA ALA A 180 33.47 -40.15 3.35
C ALA A 180 32.46 -39.03 3.05
N ALA A 181 32.67 -37.83 3.60
CA ALA A 181 31.82 -36.67 3.35
C ALA A 181 31.84 -36.22 1.89
N LYS A 182 32.99 -36.29 1.20
CA LYS A 182 33.10 -36.00 -0.23
C LYS A 182 32.40 -37.01 -1.13
N ILE A 183 32.37 -38.28 -0.74
CA ILE A 183 31.75 -39.36 -1.53
C ILE A 183 30.22 -39.35 -1.38
N SER A 184 29.71 -38.91 -0.22
CA SER A 184 28.28 -38.91 0.10
C SER A 184 27.49 -37.72 -0.46
N ASN A 185 28.15 -36.75 -1.12
CA ASN A 185 27.59 -35.45 -1.49
C ASN A 185 27.51 -35.27 -3.00
#